data_AF-A0A2U3LY88-F1
#
_entry.id   AF-A0A2U3LY88-F1
#
_cell.length_a   1.000
_cell.length_b   1.000
_cell.length_c   1.000
_cell.angle_alpha   90.00
_cell.angle_beta   90.00
_cell.angle_gamma   90.00
#
_symmetry.space_group_name_H-M   'P 1'
#
loop_
_entity.id
_entity.type
_entity.pdbx_description
1 polymer ?
#
loop_
_entity_poly.entity_id
_entity_poly.type
_entity_poly.pdbx_seq_one_letter_code
_entity_poly.pdbx_strand_id
1 'polypeptide(L)'
;MSGIEFVVPPTFESVSASPSSPKELWETLQDIDPLMTLSVLAALNVLLEIEHLDPALEQAATERYIRPQYHSSRMFDAAEPQPHYPFIFNRVGVLIALKCAIGVLPAAAPSISMDERLIGDLVLRANDFINSANFQGFTSTPSGLEIAAEVIPIWELTNPRDLAYGMARVYRMFEYLGGDDPIVKGLTAQLGLAFADLRCDKLPLQDFIAVVFGLHAYVSQLPPGILLRNPSECAVNRERFLSRTKFPQQVFDDFLANRSLSLPS
;
A
#
# COMPACT_ATOMS: atom_id res chain seq x y z
N MET A 1 4.49 30.84 5.01
CA MET A 1 5.51 29.83 4.67
C MET A 1 5.35 28.73 5.71
N SER A 2 4.72 27.61 5.37
CA SER A 2 4.71 26.44 6.26
C SER A 2 6.13 25.85 6.27
N GLY A 3 6.64 25.55 7.47
CA GLY A 3 7.92 24.88 7.63
C GLY A 3 7.86 23.43 7.14
N ILE A 4 9.00 22.73 7.21
CA ILE A 4 9.05 21.30 6.93
C ILE A 4 8.27 20.57 8.05
N GLU A 5 7.24 19.83 7.66
CA GLU A 5 6.46 18.99 8.58
C GLU A 5 7.08 17.60 8.66
N PHE A 6 7.51 17.21 9.86
CA PHE A 6 7.99 15.86 10.15
C PHE A 6 6.89 15.06 10.84
N VAL A 7 6.56 13.90 10.27
CA VAL A 7 5.65 12.92 10.86
C VAL A 7 6.49 11.77 11.40
N VAL A 8 6.35 11.50 12.69
CA VAL A 8 6.92 10.31 13.34
C VAL A 8 5.73 9.46 13.78
N PRO A 9 5.44 8.35 13.07
CA PRO A 9 4.31 7.52 13.41
C PRO A 9 4.46 6.92 14.82
N PRO A 10 3.45 7.03 15.69
CA PRO A 10 3.40 6.29 16.94
C PRO A 10 3.51 4.79 16.67
N THR A 11 4.24 4.09 17.52
CA THR A 11 4.43 2.64 17.44
C THR A 11 3.64 1.91 18.51
N PHE A 12 3.55 0.58 18.46
CA PHE A 12 2.85 -0.17 19.50
C PHE A 12 3.52 0.04 20.86
N GLU A 13 4.86 0.07 20.89
CA GLU A 13 5.62 0.36 22.11
C GLU A 13 5.28 1.73 22.68
N SER A 14 5.18 2.78 21.84
CA SER A 14 4.91 4.13 22.32
C SER A 14 3.53 4.28 22.97
N VAL A 15 2.52 3.54 22.52
CA VAL A 15 1.14 3.65 23.04
C VAL A 15 0.79 2.64 24.13
N SER A 16 1.52 1.52 24.20
CA SER A 16 1.28 0.43 25.16
C SER A 16 2.32 0.36 26.28
N ALA A 17 3.45 1.07 26.15
CA ALA A 17 4.63 0.95 26.99
C ALA A 17 5.19 -0.48 27.08
N SER A 18 4.88 -1.33 26.08
CA SER A 18 5.38 -2.69 25.94
C SER A 18 5.96 -2.87 24.53
N PRO A 19 7.21 -3.36 24.39
CA PRO A 19 7.82 -3.50 23.07
C PRO A 19 7.05 -4.53 22.24
N SER A 20 6.81 -4.22 20.97
CA SER A 20 6.30 -5.21 20.02
C SER A 20 7.44 -6.09 19.52
N SER A 21 7.19 -7.38 19.34
CA SER A 21 8.15 -8.30 18.72
C SER A 21 7.65 -8.82 17.37
N PRO A 22 8.54 -9.31 16.47
CA PRO A 22 8.12 -10.00 15.25
C PRO A 22 7.16 -11.16 15.50
N LYS A 23 7.30 -11.83 16.65
CA LYS A 23 6.41 -12.91 17.08
C LYS A 23 5.00 -12.38 17.37
N GLU A 24 4.87 -11.25 18.05
CA GLU A 24 3.56 -10.68 18.36
C GLU A 24 2.88 -10.08 17.12
N LEU A 25 3.66 -9.51 16.19
CA LEU A 25 3.16 -9.13 14.86
C LEU A 25 2.61 -10.36 14.13
N TRP A 26 3.36 -11.46 14.15
CA TRP A 26 2.93 -12.72 13.55
C TRP A 26 1.66 -13.28 14.20
N GLU A 27 1.59 -13.31 15.54
CA GLU A 27 0.40 -13.77 16.28
C GLU A 27 -0.83 -12.90 15.94
N THR A 28 -0.65 -11.58 15.87
CA THR A 28 -1.72 -10.66 15.45
C THR A 28 -2.21 -10.98 14.02
N LEU A 29 -1.30 -11.31 13.09
CA LEU A 29 -1.66 -11.74 11.74
C LEU A 29 -2.40 -13.08 11.72
N GLN A 30 -2.19 -13.97 12.69
CA GLN A 30 -2.95 -15.22 12.78
C GLN A 30 -4.36 -14.99 13.34
N ASP A 31 -4.58 -13.90 14.08
CA ASP A 31 -5.82 -13.63 14.82
C ASP A 31 -6.81 -12.70 14.07
N ILE A 32 -6.51 -12.28 12.84
CA ILE A 32 -7.34 -11.38 12.04
C ILE A 32 -8.26 -12.10 11.05
N ASP A 33 -9.39 -11.47 10.71
CA ASP A 33 -10.15 -11.81 9.50
C ASP A 33 -9.39 -11.31 8.25
N PRO A 34 -8.91 -12.21 7.37
CA PRO A 34 -8.12 -11.79 6.22
C PRO A 34 -8.87 -10.89 5.24
N LEU A 35 -10.16 -11.15 5.00
CA LEU A 35 -10.92 -10.42 3.99
C LEU A 35 -11.19 -9.00 4.45
N MET A 36 -11.62 -8.88 5.70
CA MET A 36 -11.85 -7.58 6.32
C MET A 36 -10.55 -6.80 6.42
N THR A 37 -9.46 -7.41 6.93
CA THR A 37 -8.18 -6.73 7.10
C THR A 37 -7.58 -6.28 5.78
N LEU A 38 -7.56 -7.13 4.74
CA LEU A 38 -7.06 -6.75 3.42
C LEU A 38 -7.87 -5.60 2.81
N SER A 39 -9.20 -5.65 2.94
CA SER A 39 -10.09 -4.59 2.43
C SER A 39 -9.86 -3.27 3.16
N VAL A 40 -9.75 -3.28 4.49
CA VAL A 40 -9.52 -2.09 5.32
C VAL A 40 -8.14 -1.49 5.04
N LEU A 41 -7.08 -2.30 5.03
CA LEU A 41 -5.72 -1.81 4.77
C LEU A 41 -5.57 -1.27 3.35
N ALA A 42 -6.21 -1.90 2.35
CA ALA A 42 -6.26 -1.36 0.99
C ALA A 42 -7.00 -0.01 0.93
N ALA A 43 -8.16 0.09 1.59
CA ALA A 43 -8.93 1.33 1.66
C ALA A 43 -8.16 2.45 2.37
N LEU A 44 -7.52 2.16 3.51
CA LEU A 44 -6.67 3.12 4.22
C LEU A 44 -5.49 3.58 3.34
N ASN A 45 -4.83 2.67 2.63
CA ASN A 45 -3.75 3.04 1.72
C ASN A 45 -4.21 3.96 0.58
N VAL A 46 -5.41 3.71 0.02
CA VAL A 46 -6.02 4.61 -0.98
C VAL A 46 -6.35 5.97 -0.37
N LEU A 47 -6.96 6.01 0.81
CA LEU A 47 -7.33 7.25 1.49
C LEU A 47 -6.11 8.09 1.84
N LEU A 48 -5.05 7.46 2.35
CA LEU A 48 -3.78 8.13 2.68
C LEU A 48 -3.06 8.64 1.42
N GLU A 49 -3.31 8.07 0.24
CA GLU A 49 -2.79 8.60 -1.03
C GLU A 49 -3.60 9.81 -1.52
N ILE A 50 -4.93 9.80 -1.34
CA ILE A 50 -5.81 10.88 -1.80
C ILE A 50 -5.72 12.08 -0.84
N GLU A 51 -5.99 11.85 0.43
CA GLU A 51 -6.14 12.89 1.47
C GLU A 51 -4.81 13.24 2.15
N HIS A 52 -3.74 12.49 1.87
CA HIS A 52 -2.43 12.67 2.48
C HIS A 52 -2.51 12.65 4.02
N LEU A 53 -2.03 13.71 4.69
CA LEU A 53 -2.03 13.87 6.15
C LEU A 53 -3.28 14.66 6.61
N ASP A 54 -4.47 14.14 6.31
CA ASP A 54 -5.74 14.75 6.75
C ASP A 54 -6.06 14.37 8.21
N PRO A 55 -6.10 15.35 9.16
CA PRO A 55 -6.43 15.08 10.55
C PRO A 55 -7.84 14.49 10.76
N ALA A 56 -8.81 14.81 9.89
CA ALA A 56 -10.17 14.29 10.01
C ALA A 56 -10.22 12.79 9.66
N LEU A 57 -9.48 12.38 8.63
CA LEU A 57 -9.26 10.98 8.28
C LEU A 57 -8.59 10.22 9.44
N GLU A 58 -7.51 10.78 10.00
CA GLU A 58 -6.77 10.15 11.10
C GLU A 58 -7.61 9.98 12.36
N GLN A 59 -8.37 11.01 12.73
CA GLN A 59 -9.30 10.94 13.85
C GLN A 59 -10.33 9.83 13.63
N ALA A 60 -10.97 9.80 12.47
CA ALA A 60 -12.00 8.82 12.18
C ALA A 60 -11.45 7.38 12.09
N ALA A 61 -10.24 7.20 11.55
CA ALA A 61 -9.54 5.91 11.55
C ALA A 61 -9.13 5.47 12.97
N THR A 62 -8.63 6.39 13.80
CA THR A 62 -8.26 6.14 15.20
C THR A 62 -9.48 5.74 16.04
N GLU A 63 -10.57 6.50 15.92
CA GLU A 63 -11.83 6.22 16.59
C GLU A 63 -12.42 4.87 16.22
N ARG A 64 -12.19 4.38 14.98
CA ARG A 64 -12.71 3.10 14.49
C ARG A 64 -11.81 1.90 14.76
N TYR A 65 -10.50 2.04 14.59
CA TYR A 65 -9.58 0.90 14.55
C TYR A 65 -8.60 0.85 15.73
N ILE A 66 -8.40 1.91 16.51
CA ILE A 66 -7.44 1.91 17.62
C ILE A 66 -8.16 1.59 18.94
N ARG A 67 -7.58 0.74 19.79
CA ARG A 67 -8.23 0.40 21.07
C ARG A 67 -8.38 1.67 21.95
N PRO A 68 -9.52 1.87 22.66
CA PRO A 68 -9.76 3.08 23.44
C PRO A 68 -8.67 3.40 24.46
N GLN A 69 -8.04 2.38 25.05
CA GLN A 69 -6.94 2.58 25.99
C GLN A 69 -5.71 3.26 25.36
N TYR A 70 -5.54 3.18 24.04
CA TYR A 70 -4.42 3.81 23.32
C TYR A 70 -4.76 5.21 22.80
N HIS A 71 -6.02 5.65 22.87
CA HIS A 71 -6.44 7.01 22.47
C HIS A 71 -5.87 8.10 23.38
N SER A 72 -5.56 7.76 24.63
CA SER A 72 -5.08 8.70 25.66
C SER A 72 -3.64 8.44 26.10
N SER A 73 -3.02 7.37 25.59
CA SER A 73 -1.67 6.98 25.98
C SER A 73 -0.65 7.94 25.41
N ARG A 74 -0.12 8.82 26.28
CA ARG A 74 1.23 9.42 26.26
C ARG A 74 1.95 9.32 24.91
N MET A 75 1.39 9.90 23.85
CA MET A 75 2.00 9.71 22.53
C MET A 75 3.40 10.30 22.49
N PHE A 76 3.72 11.23 23.40
CA PHE A 76 5.03 11.79 23.54
C PHE A 76 5.33 12.29 24.95
N ASP A 77 6.61 12.24 25.32
CA ASP A 77 7.13 12.92 26.50
C ASP A 77 7.19 14.43 26.23
N ALA A 78 6.63 15.26 27.12
CA ALA A 78 6.55 16.71 26.94
C ALA A 78 7.93 17.41 26.87
N ALA A 79 9.00 16.67 27.20
CA ALA A 79 10.38 17.15 27.19
C ALA A 79 11.07 17.09 25.82
N GLU A 80 10.52 16.37 24.83
CA GLU A 80 11.17 16.18 23.53
C GLU A 80 10.52 17.02 22.40
N PRO A 81 11.29 17.42 21.35
CA PRO A 81 10.74 18.07 20.17
C PRO A 81 9.66 17.19 19.54
N GLN A 82 8.43 17.68 19.58
CA GLN A 82 7.26 16.94 19.12
C GLN A 82 7.20 16.96 17.59
N PRO A 83 6.86 15.84 16.93
CA PRO A 83 6.40 15.91 15.55
C PRO A 83 5.16 16.80 15.51
N HIS A 84 4.95 17.50 14.38
CA HIS A 84 3.80 18.41 14.27
C HIS A 84 2.46 17.68 14.38
N TYR A 85 2.42 16.38 14.01
CA TYR A 85 1.24 15.53 14.12
C TYR A 85 1.60 14.04 14.33
N PRO A 86 1.04 13.36 15.35
CA PRO A 86 1.07 11.91 15.48
C PRO A 86 0.02 11.26 14.57
N PHE A 87 0.39 10.86 13.37
CA PHE A 87 -0.45 9.99 12.56
C PHE A 87 -0.09 8.53 12.86
N ILE A 88 -0.99 7.81 13.56
CA ILE A 88 -0.90 6.36 13.72
C ILE A 88 -1.01 5.71 12.34
N PHE A 89 -2.05 6.07 11.58
CA PHE A 89 -2.24 5.58 10.23
C PHE A 89 -1.41 6.41 9.27
N ASN A 90 -0.31 5.82 8.85
CA ASN A 90 0.59 6.38 7.85
C ASN A 90 0.75 5.36 6.72
N ARG A 91 1.00 5.84 5.51
CA ARG A 91 1.03 4.99 4.31
C ARG A 91 2.08 3.88 4.42
N VAL A 92 3.23 4.17 5.01
CA VAL A 92 4.36 3.24 5.20
C VAL A 92 3.90 2.05 6.06
N GLY A 93 3.35 2.32 7.25
CA GLY A 93 2.87 1.30 8.19
C GLY A 93 1.70 0.49 7.65
N VAL A 94 0.74 1.15 7.00
CA VAL A 94 -0.38 0.47 6.34
C VAL A 94 0.11 -0.45 5.23
N LEU A 95 1.10 -0.05 4.43
CA LEU A 95 1.65 -0.89 3.37
C LEU A 95 2.49 -2.05 3.90
N ILE A 96 3.23 -1.88 4.99
CA ILE A 96 3.92 -3.00 5.67
C ILE A 96 2.89 -4.01 6.17
N ALA A 97 1.88 -3.55 6.92
CA ALA A 97 0.80 -4.39 7.41
C ALA A 97 0.09 -5.12 6.26
N LEU A 98 -0.22 -4.41 5.17
CA LEU A 98 -0.85 -4.99 3.99
C LEU A 98 0.04 -6.06 3.34
N LYS A 99 1.33 -5.78 3.11
CA LYS A 99 2.27 -6.76 2.53
C LYS A 99 2.40 -8.00 3.41
N CYS A 100 2.47 -7.84 4.73
CA CYS A 100 2.49 -8.96 5.68
C CYS A 100 1.20 -9.78 5.60
N ALA A 101 0.04 -9.13 5.58
CA ALA A 101 -1.25 -9.80 5.42
C ALA A 101 -1.31 -10.59 4.10
N ILE A 102 -0.89 -9.99 2.98
CA ILE A 102 -0.85 -10.66 1.66
C ILE A 102 0.09 -11.85 1.65
N GLY A 103 1.27 -11.73 2.28
CA GLY A 103 2.31 -12.76 2.22
C GLY A 103 2.04 -13.96 3.13
N VAL A 104 1.20 -13.80 4.15
CA VAL A 104 1.06 -14.76 5.26
C VAL A 104 -0.33 -15.38 5.35
N LEU A 105 -1.38 -14.62 5.02
CA LEU A 105 -2.74 -15.07 5.27
C LEU A 105 -3.15 -16.16 4.28
N PRO A 106 -3.68 -17.31 4.76
CA PRO A 106 -4.15 -18.35 3.87
C PRO A 106 -5.37 -17.87 3.07
N ALA A 107 -5.47 -18.28 1.81
CA ALA A 107 -6.58 -17.91 0.91
C ALA A 107 -7.97 -18.35 1.44
N ALA A 108 -8.02 -19.31 2.35
CA ALA A 108 -9.21 -19.71 3.09
C ALA A 108 -8.87 -19.81 4.57
N ALA A 109 -9.17 -18.78 5.34
CA ALA A 109 -9.09 -18.84 6.80
C ALA A 109 -10.47 -19.17 7.38
N PRO A 110 -10.55 -19.97 8.47
CA PRO A 110 -11.77 -20.06 9.27
C PRO A 110 -12.14 -18.68 9.82
N SER A 111 -13.40 -18.46 10.23
CA SER A 111 -13.81 -17.18 10.81
C SER A 111 -13.05 -16.92 12.10
N ILE A 112 -12.05 -16.05 12.04
CA ILE A 112 -11.31 -15.55 13.20
C ILE A 112 -11.91 -14.19 13.57
N SER A 113 -11.60 -13.72 14.80
CA SER A 113 -12.12 -12.52 15.47
C SER A 113 -12.63 -11.39 14.55
N MET A 114 -13.88 -10.97 14.78
CA MET A 114 -14.49 -9.80 14.13
C MET A 114 -14.06 -8.47 14.79
N ASP A 115 -13.05 -8.48 15.66
CA ASP A 115 -12.53 -7.27 16.30
C ASP A 115 -11.73 -6.43 15.30
N GLU A 116 -12.41 -5.45 14.67
CA GLU A 116 -11.78 -4.47 13.77
C GLU A 116 -10.57 -3.76 14.41
N ARG A 117 -10.45 -3.74 15.74
CA ARG A 117 -9.33 -3.11 16.45
C ARG A 117 -8.01 -3.85 16.27
N LEU A 118 -8.04 -5.12 15.88
CA LEU A 118 -6.82 -5.87 15.53
C LEU A 118 -6.11 -5.26 14.31
N ILE A 119 -6.82 -4.53 13.46
CA ILE A 119 -6.23 -3.79 12.34
C ILE A 119 -5.39 -2.62 12.85
N GLY A 120 -5.87 -1.91 13.86
CA GLY A 120 -5.11 -0.86 14.53
C GLY A 120 -3.88 -1.40 15.25
N ASP A 121 -4.02 -2.52 15.96
CA ASP A 121 -2.88 -3.22 16.58
C ASP A 121 -1.85 -3.63 15.52
N LEU A 122 -2.30 -4.17 14.39
CA LEU A 122 -1.43 -4.58 13.29
C LEU A 122 -0.65 -3.39 12.71
N VAL A 123 -1.30 -2.25 12.48
CA VAL A 123 -0.64 -1.03 11.96
C VAL A 123 0.34 -0.46 12.99
N LEU A 124 -0.04 -0.37 14.26
CA LEU A 124 0.84 0.07 15.33
C LEU A 124 2.09 -0.81 15.46
N ARG A 125 1.92 -2.13 15.37
CA ARG A 125 3.03 -3.08 15.39
C ARG A 125 3.87 -3.01 14.12
N ALA A 126 3.26 -2.73 12.97
CA ALA A 126 3.99 -2.49 11.73
C ALA A 126 4.83 -1.20 11.81
N ASN A 127 4.35 -0.17 12.52
CA ASN A 127 5.09 1.07 12.74
C ASN A 127 6.39 0.85 13.53
N ASP A 128 6.47 -0.17 14.40
CA ASP A 128 7.73 -0.54 15.08
C ASP A 128 8.83 -0.98 14.09
N PHE A 129 8.48 -1.39 12.87
CA PHE A 129 9.42 -1.79 11.83
C PHE A 129 9.74 -0.69 10.81
N ILE A 130 9.15 0.51 10.95
CA ILE A 130 9.44 1.65 10.08
C ILE A 130 10.74 2.34 10.51
N ASN A 131 10.97 2.41 11.82
CA ASN A 131 12.12 3.09 12.38
C ASN A 131 13.25 2.11 12.65
N SER A 132 14.44 2.51 12.21
CA SER A 132 15.72 1.81 12.27
C SER A 132 16.29 1.65 13.69
N ALA A 133 15.46 1.25 14.67
CA ALA A 133 15.95 0.86 15.99
C ALA A 133 16.94 -0.32 15.91
N ASN A 134 16.82 -1.17 14.87
CA ASN A 134 17.79 -2.21 14.55
C ASN A 134 19.20 -1.65 14.26
N PHE A 135 19.34 -0.36 13.88
CA PHE A 135 20.66 0.25 13.67
C PHE A 135 21.34 0.80 14.93
N GLN A 136 20.60 1.00 16.02
CA GLN A 136 21.19 1.52 17.26
C GLN A 136 22.19 0.52 17.91
N GLY A 137 22.21 -0.72 17.43
CA GLY A 137 23.12 -1.78 17.86
C GLY A 137 24.32 -2.07 16.94
N PHE A 138 24.51 -1.37 15.81
CA PHE A 138 25.68 -1.64 14.97
C PHE A 138 26.95 -1.08 15.62
N THR A 139 27.85 -1.98 16.00
CA THR A 139 29.19 -1.64 16.46
C THR A 139 30.16 -1.31 15.31
N SER A 140 29.69 -1.36 14.05
CA SER A 140 30.50 -1.19 12.84
C SER A 140 29.76 -0.44 11.74
N THR A 141 30.49 0.19 10.83
CA THR A 141 29.93 0.89 9.67
C THR A 141 29.09 -0.07 8.80
N PRO A 142 27.81 0.24 8.54
CA PRO A 142 26.95 -0.62 7.75
C PRO A 142 27.36 -0.63 6.27
N SER A 143 27.21 -1.77 5.63
CA SER A 143 27.47 -1.97 4.20
C SER A 143 26.40 -1.29 3.34
N GLY A 144 26.73 -1.03 2.08
CA GLY A 144 25.77 -0.44 1.12
C GLY A 144 24.52 -1.31 0.89
N LEU A 145 24.63 -2.63 1.07
CA LEU A 145 23.49 -3.55 0.96
C LEU A 145 22.59 -3.49 2.21
N GLU A 146 23.16 -3.32 3.40
CA GLU A 146 22.40 -3.14 4.64
C GLU A 146 21.68 -1.78 4.65
N ILE A 147 22.36 -0.72 4.19
CA ILE A 147 21.72 0.58 3.96
C ILE A 147 20.61 0.45 2.92
N ALA A 148 20.86 -0.24 1.80
CA ALA A 148 19.84 -0.43 0.76
C ALA A 148 18.66 -1.27 1.26
N ALA A 149 18.88 -2.36 2.01
CA ALA A 149 17.81 -3.20 2.55
C ALA A 149 16.86 -2.43 3.49
N GLU A 150 17.36 -1.38 4.13
CA GLU A 150 16.61 -0.55 5.08
C GLU A 150 16.01 0.68 4.40
N VAL A 151 16.70 1.25 3.42
CA VAL A 151 16.21 2.39 2.64
C VAL A 151 15.23 1.95 1.56
N ILE A 152 15.33 0.75 0.99
CA ILE A 152 14.46 0.30 -0.12
C ILE A 152 12.98 0.26 0.30
N PRO A 153 12.61 -0.32 1.45
CA PRO A 153 11.23 -0.25 1.94
C PRO A 153 10.79 1.20 2.11
N ILE A 154 11.61 2.04 2.75
CA ILE A 154 11.28 3.45 2.98
C ILE A 154 11.14 4.20 1.65
N TRP A 155 12.06 4.04 0.71
CA TRP A 155 12.07 4.68 -0.61
C TRP A 155 10.90 4.24 -1.48
N GLU A 156 10.52 2.95 -1.44
CA GLU A 156 9.32 2.46 -2.12
C GLU A 156 8.04 3.11 -1.56
N LEU A 157 8.06 3.50 -0.28
CA LEU A 157 6.93 4.04 0.45
C LEU A 157 6.88 5.59 0.47
N THR A 158 8.04 6.27 0.37
CA THR A 158 8.15 7.75 0.39
C THR A 158 8.30 8.37 -1.00
N ASN A 159 8.43 7.55 -2.05
CA ASN A 159 8.40 8.03 -3.43
C ASN A 159 6.96 7.87 -3.95
N PRO A 160 6.10 8.92 -3.85
CA PRO A 160 4.71 8.82 -4.25
C PRO A 160 4.64 8.39 -5.71
N ARG A 161 4.15 7.18 -5.93
CA ARG A 161 3.83 6.69 -7.25
C ARG A 161 2.49 7.32 -7.63
N ASP A 162 2.52 8.56 -8.13
CA ASP A 162 1.39 9.05 -8.90
C ASP A 162 1.26 8.12 -10.11
N LEU A 163 0.41 7.11 -9.95
CA LEU A 163 0.22 6.07 -10.94
C LEU A 163 -0.37 6.67 -12.21
N ALA A 164 -1.23 7.68 -12.10
CA ALA A 164 -1.78 8.38 -13.26
C ALA A 164 -0.68 9.10 -14.05
N TYR A 165 0.19 9.85 -13.38
CA TYR A 165 1.34 10.50 -14.00
C TYR A 165 2.35 9.50 -14.56
N GLY A 166 2.68 8.45 -13.79
CA GLY A 166 3.57 7.38 -14.21
C GLY A 166 3.05 6.64 -15.45
N MET A 167 1.77 6.28 -15.44
CA MET A 167 1.09 5.62 -16.56
C MET A 167 1.01 6.52 -17.79
N ALA A 168 0.67 7.80 -17.62
CA ALA A 168 0.64 8.77 -18.72
C ALA A 168 2.02 8.96 -19.34
N ARG A 169 3.08 9.03 -18.52
CA ARG A 169 4.46 9.12 -18.99
C ARG A 169 4.90 7.85 -19.71
N VAL A 170 4.60 6.68 -19.15
CA VAL A 170 4.92 5.38 -19.75
C VAL A 170 4.19 5.22 -21.09
N TYR A 171 2.91 5.57 -21.15
CA TYR A 171 2.13 5.57 -22.39
C TYR A 171 2.72 6.51 -23.44
N ARG A 172 3.07 7.75 -23.08
CA ARG A 172 3.76 8.67 -24.00
C ARG A 172 5.10 8.15 -24.46
N MET A 173 5.89 7.55 -23.58
CA MET A 173 7.14 6.90 -23.96
C MET A 173 6.88 5.81 -25.01
N PHE A 174 5.79 5.04 -24.92
CA PHE A 174 5.43 4.08 -25.96
C PHE A 174 5.02 4.72 -27.28
N GLU A 175 4.23 5.80 -27.26
CA GLU A 175 3.90 6.51 -28.50
C GLU A 175 5.16 7.07 -29.19
N TYR A 176 6.11 7.60 -28.42
CA TYR A 176 7.37 8.10 -28.98
C TYR A 176 8.29 6.98 -29.45
N LEU A 177 8.43 5.89 -28.69
CA LEU A 177 9.31 4.77 -29.02
C LEU A 177 8.74 3.86 -30.13
N GLY A 178 7.42 3.81 -30.27
CA GLY A 178 6.71 3.08 -31.32
C GLY A 178 6.39 3.91 -32.57
N GLY A 179 6.77 5.18 -32.60
CA GLY A 179 6.50 6.11 -33.70
C GLY A 179 7.35 5.87 -34.95
N ASP A 180 7.12 6.70 -35.97
CA ASP A 180 7.79 6.59 -37.28
C ASP A 180 9.12 7.36 -37.39
N ASP A 181 9.63 7.91 -36.29
CA ASP A 181 10.90 8.64 -36.30
C ASP A 181 12.06 7.70 -36.73
N PRO A 182 12.82 8.05 -37.79
CA PRO A 182 13.87 7.19 -38.34
C PRO A 182 15.02 6.92 -37.37
N ILE A 183 15.36 7.88 -36.49
CA ILE A 183 16.43 7.74 -35.50
C ILE A 183 15.99 6.77 -34.42
N VAL A 184 14.76 6.94 -33.92
CA VAL A 184 14.17 6.05 -32.92
C VAL A 184 14.09 4.63 -33.46
N LYS A 185 13.55 4.42 -34.68
CA LYS A 185 13.50 3.11 -35.34
C LYS A 185 14.87 2.46 -35.50
N GLY A 186 15.89 3.25 -35.86
CA GLY A 186 17.26 2.77 -35.96
C GLY A 186 17.80 2.27 -34.62
N LEU A 187 17.58 3.02 -33.55
CA LEU A 187 18.02 2.65 -32.20
C LEU A 187 17.25 1.45 -31.64
N THR A 188 15.93 1.40 -31.84
CA THR A 188 15.10 0.28 -31.35
C THR A 188 15.43 -1.02 -32.09
N ALA A 189 15.69 -0.95 -33.40
CA ALA A 189 16.16 -2.09 -34.18
C ALA A 189 17.55 -2.58 -33.72
N GLN A 190 18.47 -1.66 -33.39
CA GLN A 190 19.79 -2.03 -32.84
C GLN A 190 19.70 -2.71 -31.47
N LEU A 191 18.71 -2.33 -30.66
CA LEU A 191 18.46 -2.93 -29.33
C LEU A 191 17.64 -4.23 -29.41
N GLY A 192 17.14 -4.61 -30.60
CA GLY A 192 16.26 -5.76 -30.77
C GLY A 192 14.91 -5.61 -30.06
N LEU A 193 14.47 -4.38 -29.78
CA LEU A 193 13.24 -4.11 -29.05
C LEU A 193 12.06 -4.00 -30.02
N ALA A 194 11.15 -4.97 -29.94
CA ALA A 194 9.84 -4.91 -30.60
C ALA A 194 8.75 -4.57 -29.57
N PHE A 195 8.30 -3.31 -29.56
CA PHE A 195 7.31 -2.84 -28.57
C PHE A 195 5.97 -3.57 -28.63
N ALA A 196 5.58 -4.04 -29.82
CA ALA A 196 4.37 -4.85 -30.01
C ALA A 196 4.47 -6.22 -29.32
N ASP A 197 5.68 -6.71 -29.07
CA ASP A 197 5.95 -8.02 -28.45
C ASP A 197 6.20 -7.90 -26.95
N LEU A 198 6.22 -6.69 -26.39
CA LEU A 198 6.41 -6.49 -24.96
C LEU A 198 5.22 -7.06 -24.19
N ARG A 199 5.54 -7.89 -23.21
CA ARG A 199 4.57 -8.54 -22.35
C ARG A 199 4.88 -8.30 -20.88
N CYS A 200 3.84 -8.20 -20.08
CA CYS A 200 3.90 -8.16 -18.63
C CYS A 200 3.09 -9.34 -18.09
N ASP A 201 3.74 -10.31 -17.45
CA ASP A 201 3.14 -11.58 -17.00
C ASP A 201 2.26 -12.24 -18.07
N LYS A 202 2.83 -12.38 -19.27
CA LYS A 202 2.21 -12.99 -20.47
C LYS A 202 1.11 -12.15 -21.13
N LEU A 203 0.61 -11.09 -20.52
CA LEU A 203 -0.29 -10.14 -21.17
C LEU A 203 0.48 -9.19 -22.08
N PRO A 204 -0.04 -8.88 -23.29
CA PRO A 204 0.45 -7.74 -24.07
C PRO A 204 0.46 -6.49 -23.21
N LEU A 205 1.51 -5.68 -23.33
CA LEU A 205 1.70 -4.52 -22.46
C LEU A 205 0.54 -3.52 -22.54
N GLN A 206 -0.08 -3.34 -23.71
CA GLN A 206 -1.26 -2.49 -23.88
C GLN A 206 -2.46 -2.97 -23.07
N ASP A 207 -2.70 -4.29 -23.08
CA ASP A 207 -3.77 -4.93 -22.32
C ASP A 207 -3.53 -4.78 -20.81
N PHE A 208 -2.29 -5.00 -20.37
CA PHE A 208 -1.90 -4.77 -18.98
C PHE A 208 -2.17 -3.32 -18.54
N ILE A 209 -1.73 -2.34 -19.34
CA ILE A 209 -1.95 -0.91 -19.08
C ILE A 209 -3.43 -0.59 -19.02
N ALA A 210 -4.24 -1.14 -19.92
CA ALA A 210 -5.68 -0.92 -19.94
C ALA A 210 -6.38 -1.44 -18.67
N VAL A 211 -6.01 -2.63 -18.19
CA VAL A 211 -6.55 -3.16 -16.91
C VAL A 211 -6.14 -2.28 -15.74
N VAL A 212 -4.84 -1.94 -15.62
CA VAL A 212 -4.34 -1.09 -14.52
C VAL A 212 -5.01 0.28 -14.52
N PHE A 213 -5.19 0.87 -15.71
CA PHE A 213 -5.91 2.14 -15.85
C PHE A 213 -7.36 2.02 -15.41
N GLY A 214 -8.06 0.95 -15.81
CA GLY A 214 -9.44 0.70 -15.37
C GLY A 214 -9.57 0.56 -13.86
N LEU A 215 -8.66 -0.20 -13.23
CA LEU A 215 -8.61 -0.35 -11.77
C LEU A 215 -8.34 0.98 -11.06
N HIS A 216 -7.35 1.75 -11.54
CA HIS A 216 -7.07 3.08 -11.00
C HIS A 216 -8.28 4.01 -11.14
N ALA A 217 -8.87 4.11 -12.34
CA ALA A 217 -10.03 4.96 -12.60
C ALA A 217 -11.24 4.60 -11.74
N TYR A 218 -11.46 3.31 -11.46
CA TYR A 218 -12.50 2.87 -10.54
C TYR A 218 -12.25 3.38 -9.12
N VAL A 219 -11.05 3.14 -8.58
CA VAL A 219 -10.70 3.57 -7.22
C VAL A 219 -10.75 5.09 -7.09
N SER A 220 -10.30 5.85 -8.09
CA SER A 220 -10.36 7.32 -8.09
C SER A 220 -11.78 7.88 -8.11
N GLN A 221 -12.81 7.09 -8.44
CA GLN A 221 -14.21 7.52 -8.40
C GLN A 221 -14.89 7.23 -7.06
N LEU A 222 -14.25 6.44 -6.18
CA LEU A 222 -14.83 6.10 -4.88
C LEU A 222 -14.74 7.32 -3.95
N PRO A 223 -15.88 7.79 -3.39
CA PRO A 223 -15.86 8.86 -2.41
C PRO A 223 -15.04 8.45 -1.17
N PRO A 224 -14.09 9.28 -0.69
CA PRO A 224 -13.25 8.96 0.46
C PRO A 224 -14.04 8.52 1.70
N GLY A 225 -15.15 9.22 2.00
CA GLY A 225 -16.01 8.88 3.13
C GLY A 225 -16.73 7.53 3.04
N ILE A 226 -16.83 6.92 1.84
CA ILE A 226 -17.35 5.56 1.66
C ILE A 226 -16.28 4.54 2.00
N LEU A 227 -15.03 4.76 1.58
CA LEU A 227 -13.93 3.81 1.82
C LEU A 227 -13.67 3.58 3.31
N LEU A 228 -13.80 4.62 4.13
CA LEU A 228 -13.64 4.48 5.57
C LEU A 228 -14.83 3.76 6.23
N ARG A 229 -16.05 3.87 5.68
CA ARG A 229 -17.27 3.25 6.23
C ARG A 229 -17.47 1.82 5.74
N ASN A 230 -17.27 1.59 4.45
CA ASN A 230 -17.44 0.32 3.76
C ASN A 230 -16.18 -0.04 2.95
N PRO A 231 -15.11 -0.53 3.60
CA PRO A 231 -13.84 -0.81 2.95
C PRO A 231 -13.92 -1.89 1.85
N SER A 232 -14.95 -2.74 1.86
CA SER A 232 -15.14 -3.76 0.82
C SER A 232 -15.44 -3.17 -0.56
N GLU A 233 -15.80 -1.88 -0.66
CA GLU A 233 -15.97 -1.18 -1.94
C GLU A 233 -14.65 -1.06 -2.73
N CYS A 234 -13.50 -1.19 -2.05
CA CYS A 234 -12.19 -1.33 -2.70
C CYS A 234 -12.01 -2.69 -3.39
N ALA A 235 -12.81 -3.69 -3.05
CA ALA A 235 -12.78 -4.99 -3.72
C ALA A 235 -13.56 -4.92 -5.04
N VAL A 236 -13.02 -5.58 -6.05
CA VAL A 236 -13.61 -5.59 -7.39
C VAL A 236 -14.34 -6.91 -7.63
N ASN A 237 -15.61 -6.84 -7.98
CA ASN A 237 -16.34 -8.03 -8.42
C ASN A 237 -15.89 -8.43 -9.83
N ARG A 238 -15.18 -9.55 -9.94
CA ARG A 238 -14.59 -10.08 -11.19
C ARG A 238 -15.57 -10.11 -12.37
N GLU A 239 -16.80 -10.55 -12.14
CA GLU A 239 -17.80 -10.74 -13.20
C GLU A 239 -18.44 -9.43 -13.65
N ARG A 240 -18.60 -8.48 -12.72
CA ARG A 240 -19.34 -7.24 -12.98
C ARG A 240 -18.46 -6.07 -13.38
N PHE A 241 -17.19 -6.05 -12.99
CA PHE A 241 -16.31 -4.90 -13.10
C PHE A 241 -16.26 -4.30 -14.51
N LEU A 242 -15.97 -5.13 -15.51
CA LEU A 242 -15.85 -4.70 -16.91
C LEU A 242 -17.06 -5.06 -17.77
N SER A 243 -18.12 -5.60 -17.16
CA SER A 243 -19.33 -6.08 -17.86
C SER A 243 -20.03 -5.03 -18.73
N ARG A 244 -19.81 -3.74 -18.43
CA ARG A 244 -20.37 -2.60 -19.18
C ARG A 244 -19.41 -2.01 -20.22
N THR A 245 -18.24 -2.61 -20.40
CA THR A 245 -17.22 -2.15 -21.33
C THR A 245 -17.08 -3.15 -22.49
N LYS A 246 -16.38 -2.77 -23.56
CA LYS A 246 -15.97 -3.70 -24.63
C LYS A 246 -14.69 -4.46 -24.29
N PHE A 247 -14.15 -4.29 -23.08
CA PHE A 247 -12.90 -4.91 -22.69
C PHE A 247 -13.08 -6.43 -22.58
N PRO A 248 -12.18 -7.25 -23.15
CA PRO A 248 -12.34 -8.70 -23.10
C PRO A 248 -12.23 -9.23 -21.68
N GLN A 249 -13.27 -9.94 -21.20
CA GLN A 249 -13.26 -10.54 -19.85
C GLN A 249 -12.08 -11.50 -19.65
N GLN A 250 -11.71 -12.27 -20.68
CA GLN A 250 -10.57 -13.19 -20.62
C GLN A 250 -9.25 -12.47 -20.28
N VAL A 251 -9.03 -11.27 -20.83
CA VAL A 251 -7.82 -10.50 -20.55
C VAL A 251 -7.78 -10.04 -19.10
N PHE A 252 -8.94 -9.66 -18.55
CA PHE A 252 -9.06 -9.30 -17.14
C PHE A 252 -8.88 -10.53 -16.23
N ASP A 253 -9.45 -11.67 -16.60
CA ASP A 253 -9.28 -12.93 -15.88
C ASP A 253 -7.81 -13.38 -15.86
N ASP A 254 -7.11 -13.28 -16.99
CA ASP A 254 -5.68 -13.57 -17.10
C ASP A 254 -4.84 -12.62 -16.24
N PHE A 255 -5.21 -11.34 -16.16
CA PHE A 255 -4.58 -10.38 -15.26
C PHE A 255 -4.78 -10.78 -13.79
N LEU A 256 -6.03 -11.07 -13.40
CA LEU A 256 -6.39 -11.44 -12.04
C LEU A 256 -5.70 -12.74 -11.60
N ALA A 257 -5.63 -13.74 -12.47
CA ALA A 257 -5.01 -15.03 -12.16
C ALA A 257 -3.52 -14.91 -11.79
N ASN A 258 -2.82 -13.91 -12.31
CA ASN A 258 -1.39 -13.72 -12.05
C ASN A 258 -1.11 -12.67 -10.96
N ARG A 259 -2.02 -11.71 -10.74
CA ARG A 259 -1.72 -10.50 -9.96
C ARG A 259 -2.76 -10.09 -8.93
N SER A 260 -3.87 -10.81 -8.81
CA SER A 260 -4.90 -10.50 -7.81
C SER A 260 -4.92 -11.51 -6.68
N LEU A 261 -5.26 -11.03 -5.49
CA LEU A 261 -5.73 -11.88 -4.42
C LEU A 261 -7.20 -12.19 -4.67
N SER A 262 -7.50 -13.48 -4.86
CA SER A 262 -8.87 -13.97 -4.93
C SER A 262 -9.36 -14.24 -3.52
N LEU A 263 -10.38 -13.51 -3.10
CA LEU A 263 -11.08 -13.75 -1.84
C LEU A 263 -12.11 -14.88 -2.06
N PRO A 264 -12.33 -15.79 -1.10
CA PRO A 264 -13.40 -16.79 -1.18
C PRO A 264 -14.75 -16.12 -1.43
N SER A 265 -15.60 -16.81 -2.20
CA SER A 265 -16.99 -16.38 -2.47
C SER A 265 -17.94 -16.83 -1.38
#